data_AF-A0A2N6G5L9-F1
#
_entry.id   AF-A0A2N6G5L9-F1
#
_cell.length_a   1.000
_cell.length_b   1.000
_cell.length_c   1.000
_cell.angle_alpha   90.00
_cell.angle_beta   90.00
_cell.angle_gamma   90.00
#
_symmetry.space_group_name_H-M   'P 1'
#
loop_
_entity.id
_entity.type
_entity.pdbx_description
1 polymer ?
#
loop_
_entity_poly.entity_id
_entity_poly.type
_entity_poly.pdbx_seq_one_letter_code
_entity_poly.pdbx_strand_id
1 'polypeptide(L)'
;MKLLILLGLILNLTYASVVGDYLNTLKQEVQKTDPNFKGFDIKRCEEIFTSKHMGKKGKEISCTSCHGIDLTKSNKNFFTGKVIEPLSPKANPERFTEVKNIKKWLRRNFNDVYNREGTALEKGDVVTYILSKDK
;
A
#
# COMPACT_ATOMS: atom_id res chain seq x y z
N MET A 1 25.07 -48.98 22.44
CA MET A 1 23.82 -48.18 22.40
C MET A 1 24.10 -46.76 22.84
N LYS A 2 24.00 -45.78 21.94
CA LYS A 2 23.50 -44.42 22.15
C LYS A 2 23.82 -43.59 20.90
N LEU A 3 22.86 -43.57 19.97
CA LEU A 3 22.87 -42.68 18.83
C LEU A 3 22.36 -41.31 19.34
N LEU A 4 23.26 -40.33 19.47
CA LEU A 4 22.89 -38.95 19.78
C LEU A 4 22.40 -38.31 18.48
N ILE A 5 21.08 -38.23 18.31
CA ILE A 5 20.46 -37.44 17.24
C ILE A 5 20.41 -35.99 17.73
N LEU A 6 21.33 -35.17 17.20
CA LEU A 6 21.30 -33.72 17.37
C LEU A 6 20.19 -33.16 16.48
N LEU A 7 19.03 -32.85 17.07
CA LEU A 7 17.91 -32.22 16.37
C LEU A 7 18.28 -30.75 16.09
N GLY A 8 18.80 -30.47 14.89
CA GLY A 8 19.08 -29.11 14.43
C GLY A 8 17.76 -28.35 14.20
N LEU A 9 17.43 -27.43 15.11
CA LEU A 9 16.30 -26.52 14.95
C LEU A 9 16.66 -25.47 13.88
N ILE A 10 16.20 -25.67 12.65
CA ILE A 10 16.37 -24.70 11.57
C ILE A 10 15.37 -23.55 11.83
N LEU A 11 15.80 -22.49 12.51
CA LEU A 11 15.04 -21.23 12.56
C LEU A 11 15.07 -20.59 11.17
N ASN A 12 13.98 -20.74 10.43
CA ASN A 12 13.70 -19.92 9.26
C ASN A 12 13.32 -18.52 9.76
N LEU A 13 14.32 -17.63 9.90
CA LEU A 13 14.07 -16.21 10.10
C LEU A 13 13.51 -15.65 8.78
N THR A 14 12.18 -15.64 8.65
CA THR A 14 11.53 -14.89 7.59
C THR A 14 11.75 -13.41 7.87
N TYR A 15 12.59 -12.75 7.09
CA TYR A 15 12.70 -11.29 7.13
C TYR A 15 11.36 -10.72 6.67
N ALA A 16 10.58 -10.19 7.61
CA ALA A 16 9.45 -9.35 7.25
C ALA A 16 10.00 -8.09 6.58
N SER A 17 9.55 -7.83 5.36
CA SER A 17 9.89 -6.59 4.67
C SER A 17 9.19 -5.41 5.36
N VAL A 18 9.75 -4.20 5.22
CA VAL A 18 9.16 -2.97 5.79
C VAL A 18 7.67 -2.81 5.42
N VAL A 19 7.30 -3.18 4.19
CA VAL A 19 5.91 -3.17 3.75
C VAL A 19 5.06 -4.26 4.42
N GLY A 20 5.63 -5.44 4.65
CA GLY A 20 4.99 -6.53 5.39
C GLY A 20 4.69 -6.15 6.84
N ASP A 21 5.65 -5.54 7.54
CA ASP A 21 5.45 -5.04 8.91
C ASP A 21 4.39 -3.94 8.99
N TYR A 22 4.37 -3.06 8.00
CA TYR A 22 3.33 -2.03 7.91
C TYR A 22 1.94 -2.62 7.65
N LEU A 23 1.81 -3.60 6.74
CA LEU A 23 0.56 -4.32 6.50
C LEU A 23 0.09 -5.08 7.75
N ASN A 24 1.01 -5.68 8.51
CA ASN A 24 0.69 -6.33 9.78
C ASN A 24 0.16 -5.34 10.82
N THR A 25 0.75 -4.14 10.91
CA THR A 25 0.26 -3.07 11.78
C THR A 25 -1.16 -2.66 11.40
N LEU A 26 -1.42 -2.43 10.11
CA LEU A 26 -2.75 -2.08 9.62
C LEU A 26 -3.77 -3.19 9.89
N LYS A 27 -3.39 -4.46 9.70
CA LYS A 27 -4.23 -5.62 10.02
C LYS A 27 -4.66 -5.60 11.49
N GLN A 28 -3.71 -5.39 12.41
CA GLN A 28 -4.02 -5.29 13.84
C GLN A 28 -4.97 -4.13 14.15
N GLU A 29 -4.85 -3.00 13.45
CA GLU A 29 -5.74 -1.85 13.60
C GLU A 29 -7.16 -2.17 13.10
N VAL A 30 -7.30 -2.79 11.92
CA VAL A 30 -8.60 -3.20 11.37
C VAL A 30 -9.29 -4.18 12.33
N GLN A 31 -8.57 -5.18 12.83
CA GLN A 31 -9.12 -6.23 13.71
C GLN A 31 -9.71 -5.71 15.03
N LYS A 32 -9.35 -4.50 15.47
CA LYS A 32 -9.98 -3.85 16.64
C LYS A 32 -11.44 -3.45 16.39
N THR A 33 -11.79 -3.24 15.13
CA THR A 33 -13.11 -2.76 14.70
C THR A 33 -13.87 -3.77 13.84
N ASP A 34 -13.16 -4.70 13.19
CA ASP A 34 -13.70 -5.82 12.45
C ASP A 34 -12.95 -7.11 12.83
N PRO A 35 -13.41 -7.85 13.86
CA PRO A 35 -12.83 -9.13 14.25
C PRO A 35 -12.87 -10.20 13.15
N ASN A 36 -13.73 -10.03 12.14
CA ASN A 36 -13.89 -10.97 11.04
C ASN A 36 -13.01 -10.63 9.82
N PHE A 37 -12.12 -9.64 9.94
CA PHE A 37 -11.22 -9.21 8.87
C PHE A 37 -10.53 -10.39 8.17
N LYS A 38 -10.83 -10.56 6.88
CA LYS A 38 -10.35 -11.68 6.06
C LYS A 38 -9.04 -11.38 5.32
N GLY A 39 -8.64 -10.11 5.27
CA GLY A 39 -7.47 -9.65 4.53
C GLY A 39 -7.75 -8.40 3.70
N PHE A 40 -6.67 -7.78 3.24
CA PHE A 40 -6.74 -6.67 2.30
C PHE A 40 -7.15 -7.18 0.92
N ASP A 41 -7.95 -6.39 0.21
CA ASP A 41 -8.63 -6.82 -1.01
C ASP A 41 -8.30 -5.90 -2.19
N ILE A 42 -7.79 -6.50 -3.26
CA ILE A 42 -7.39 -5.81 -4.48
C ILE A 42 -8.59 -5.20 -5.21
N LYS A 43 -9.74 -5.88 -5.23
CA LYS A 43 -10.95 -5.39 -5.93
C LYS A 43 -11.56 -4.20 -5.20
N ARG A 44 -11.64 -4.23 -3.87
CA ARG A 44 -12.04 -3.07 -3.07
C ARG A 44 -11.10 -1.89 -3.31
N CYS A 45 -9.80 -2.16 -3.46
CA CYS A 45 -8.88 -1.09 -3.86
C CYS A 45 -9.09 -0.60 -5.29
N GLU A 46 -9.47 -1.43 -6.26
CA GLU A 46 -9.71 -0.99 -7.64
C GLU A 46 -10.76 0.12 -7.67
N GLU A 47 -11.81 0.00 -6.86
CA GLU A 47 -12.78 1.08 -6.64
C GLU A 47 -12.13 2.31 -6.02
N ILE A 48 -11.36 2.17 -4.94
CA ILE A 48 -10.65 3.30 -4.29
C ILE A 48 -9.72 4.03 -5.28
N PHE A 49 -9.05 3.27 -6.15
CA PHE A 49 -8.01 3.82 -7.02
C PHE A 49 -8.60 4.56 -8.22
N THR A 50 -9.74 4.08 -8.72
CA THR A 50 -10.38 4.59 -9.95
C THR A 50 -11.53 5.57 -9.69
N SER A 51 -12.16 5.52 -8.52
CA SER A 51 -13.28 6.39 -8.17
C SER A 51 -12.85 7.85 -8.17
N LYS A 52 -13.70 8.68 -8.77
CA LYS A 52 -13.52 10.12 -8.82
C LYS A 52 -14.26 10.78 -7.67
N HIS A 53 -13.60 11.76 -7.08
CA HIS A 53 -14.12 12.51 -5.93
C HIS A 53 -13.83 13.99 -6.12
N MET A 54 -14.69 14.83 -5.55
CA MET A 54 -14.42 16.26 -5.44
C MET A 54 -13.35 16.48 -4.37
N GLY A 55 -12.08 16.41 -4.78
CA GLY A 55 -10.93 16.40 -3.90
C GLY A 55 -10.36 17.80 -3.66
N LYS A 56 -9.03 17.84 -3.54
CA LYS A 56 -8.22 19.04 -3.34
C LYS A 56 -8.60 20.15 -4.31
N LYS A 57 -8.72 21.37 -3.77
CA LYS A 57 -9.06 22.58 -4.54
C LYS A 57 -10.39 22.48 -5.30
N GLY A 58 -11.32 21.63 -4.85
CA GLY A 58 -12.62 21.46 -5.51
C GLY A 58 -12.48 20.97 -6.96
N LYS A 59 -11.55 20.05 -7.20
CA LYS A 59 -11.38 19.39 -8.50
C LYS A 59 -11.78 17.94 -8.40
N GLU A 60 -12.48 17.47 -9.43
CA GLU A 60 -12.79 16.06 -9.61
C GLU A 60 -11.49 15.31 -9.96
N ILE A 61 -11.01 14.47 -9.03
CA ILE A 61 -9.78 13.69 -9.18
C ILE A 61 -9.93 12.29 -8.59
N SER A 62 -9.04 11.39 -8.98
CA SER A 62 -8.88 10.02 -8.48
C SER A 62 -7.39 9.73 -8.21
N CYS A 63 -7.06 8.57 -7.63
CA CYS A 63 -5.66 8.13 -7.52
C CYS A 63 -5.01 7.99 -8.91
N THR A 64 -5.76 7.44 -9.90
CA THR A 64 -5.29 7.32 -11.28
C THR A 64 -5.01 8.66 -11.97
N SER A 65 -5.61 9.76 -11.50
CA SER A 65 -5.38 11.10 -12.06
C SER A 65 -3.93 11.56 -11.88
N CYS A 66 -3.24 11.08 -10.83
CA CYS A 66 -1.82 11.37 -10.60
C CYS A 66 -0.89 10.19 -10.92
N HIS A 67 -1.35 8.95 -10.74
CA HIS A 67 -0.51 7.76 -10.83
C HIS A 67 -0.71 6.96 -12.12
N GLY A 68 -1.74 7.25 -12.90
CA GLY A 68 -2.12 6.45 -14.06
C GLY A 68 -2.70 5.09 -13.66
N ILE A 69 -2.94 4.25 -14.67
CA ILE A 69 -3.44 2.88 -14.50
C ILE A 69 -2.28 1.89 -14.41
N ASP A 70 -1.23 2.12 -15.21
CA ASP A 70 -0.02 1.31 -15.24
C ASP A 70 0.98 1.84 -14.19
N LEU A 71 1.01 1.18 -13.03
CA LEU A 71 1.83 1.59 -11.89
C LEU A 71 3.33 1.33 -12.07
N THR A 72 3.72 0.65 -13.15
CA THR A 72 5.12 0.45 -13.55
C THR A 72 5.69 1.66 -14.28
N LYS A 73 4.85 2.61 -14.70
CA LYS A 73 5.24 3.80 -15.43
C LYS A 73 5.19 5.04 -14.55
N SER A 74 6.02 6.01 -14.89
CA SER A 74 5.92 7.35 -14.33
C SER A 74 4.67 8.05 -14.86
N ASN A 75 4.15 9.00 -14.09
CA ASN A 75 3.09 9.90 -14.52
C ASN A 75 3.35 11.28 -13.92
N LYS A 76 2.35 12.17 -13.86
CA LYS A 76 2.50 13.53 -13.36
C LYS A 76 1.43 13.84 -12.33
N ASN A 77 1.83 14.58 -11.30
CA ASN A 77 0.89 15.14 -10.34
C ASN A 77 -0.11 16.06 -11.06
N PHE A 78 -1.40 15.77 -10.92
CA PHE A 78 -2.48 16.48 -11.60
C PHE A 78 -2.46 18.01 -11.40
N PHE A 79 -2.06 18.48 -10.21
CA PHE A 79 -2.09 19.92 -9.87
C PHE A 79 -0.82 20.69 -10.22
N THR A 80 0.32 20.01 -10.27
CA THR A 80 1.64 20.67 -10.39
C THR A 80 2.38 20.29 -11.66
N GLY A 81 1.93 19.27 -12.38
CA GLY A 81 2.62 18.74 -13.56
C GLY A 81 3.95 18.04 -13.27
N LYS A 82 4.39 18.00 -11.99
CA LYS A 82 5.65 17.36 -11.58
C LYS A 82 5.57 15.85 -11.81
N VAL A 83 6.66 15.29 -12.32
CA VAL A 83 6.79 13.84 -12.53
C VAL A 83 6.67 13.11 -11.19
N ILE A 84 5.93 12.00 -11.21
CA ILE A 84 5.82 11.03 -10.14
C ILE A 84 6.42 9.73 -10.69
N GLU A 85 7.51 9.30 -10.09
CA GLU A 85 8.14 8.00 -10.40
C GLU A 85 7.17 6.83 -10.14
N PRO A 86 7.36 5.68 -10.81
CA PRO A 86 6.48 4.51 -10.70
C PRO A 86 6.13 4.16 -9.25
N LEU A 87 4.89 3.72 -9.03
CA LEU A 87 4.46 3.25 -7.71
C LEU A 87 4.86 1.79 -7.46
N SER A 88 4.95 1.00 -8.52
CA SER A 88 5.39 -0.40 -8.48
C SER A 88 6.81 -0.52 -7.91
N PRO A 89 7.03 -1.25 -6.80
CA PRO A 89 8.37 -1.58 -6.31
C PRO A 89 9.25 -2.31 -7.32
N LYS A 90 8.68 -3.07 -8.26
CA LYS A 90 9.42 -3.70 -9.34
C LYS A 90 10.06 -2.68 -10.28
N ALA A 91 9.33 -1.61 -10.62
CA ALA A 91 9.84 -0.54 -11.48
C ALA A 91 10.61 0.55 -10.69
N ASN A 92 10.34 0.69 -9.40
CA ASN A 92 11.00 1.63 -8.51
C ASN A 92 11.27 0.99 -7.13
N PRO A 93 12.44 0.37 -6.91
CA PRO A 93 12.79 -0.32 -5.66
C PRO A 93 12.84 0.57 -4.41
N GLU A 94 12.82 1.90 -4.55
CA GLU A 94 12.73 2.82 -3.41
C GLU A 94 11.31 2.88 -2.80
N ARG A 95 10.32 2.28 -3.47
CA ARG A 95 8.94 2.23 -2.97
C ARG A 95 8.83 1.24 -1.81
N PHE A 96 8.09 1.67 -0.79
CA PHE A 96 7.83 0.91 0.45
C PHE A 96 9.06 0.48 1.28
N THR A 97 10.19 1.17 1.14
CA THR A 97 11.40 0.93 1.96
C THR A 97 11.36 1.61 3.33
N GLU A 98 10.49 2.62 3.51
CA GLU A 98 10.45 3.45 4.72
C GLU A 98 9.01 3.67 5.20
N VAL A 99 8.61 3.10 6.35
CA VAL A 99 7.24 3.21 6.90
C VAL A 99 6.78 4.67 7.00
N LYS A 100 7.68 5.57 7.39
CA LYS A 100 7.38 7.02 7.48
C LYS A 100 6.95 7.59 6.13
N ASN A 101 7.57 7.18 5.04
CA ASN A 101 7.21 7.62 3.69
C ASN A 101 5.87 7.01 3.25
N ILE A 102 5.62 5.73 3.54
CA ILE A 102 4.33 5.08 3.24
C ILE A 102 3.19 5.84 3.93
N LYS A 103 3.30 6.05 5.25
CA LYS A 103 2.30 6.78 6.05
C LYS A 103 2.11 8.21 5.54
N LYS A 104 3.20 8.93 5.23
CA LYS A 104 3.14 10.31 4.71
C LYS A 104 2.34 10.38 3.42
N TRP A 105 2.64 9.51 2.45
CA TRP A 105 2.03 9.58 1.13
C TRP A 105 0.60 9.05 1.12
N LEU A 106 0.29 7.96 1.83
CA LEU A 106 -1.10 7.52 1.97
C LEU A 106 -1.95 8.63 2.59
N ARG A 107 -1.50 9.25 3.70
CA ARG A 107 -2.23 10.37 4.31
C ARG A 107 -2.44 11.52 3.32
N ARG A 108 -1.39 11.96 2.62
CA ARG A 108 -1.50 13.09 1.66
C ARG A 108 -2.41 12.76 0.48
N ASN A 109 -2.29 11.56 -0.09
CA ASN A 109 -3.03 11.17 -1.28
C ASN A 109 -4.51 10.96 -0.97
N PHE A 110 -4.84 10.36 0.18
CA PHE A 110 -6.23 10.29 0.64
C PHE A 110 -6.81 11.68 0.91
N ASN A 111 -6.06 12.59 1.54
CA ASN A 111 -6.54 13.97 1.71
C ASN A 111 -6.70 14.69 0.37
N ASP A 112 -5.82 14.45 -0.60
CA ASP A 112 -5.90 15.08 -1.92
C ASP A 112 -7.11 14.58 -2.72
N VAL A 113 -7.44 13.28 -2.67
CA VAL A 113 -8.54 12.69 -3.45
C VAL A 113 -9.87 12.75 -2.69
N TYR A 114 -9.87 12.34 -1.42
CA TYR A 114 -11.08 12.13 -0.60
C TYR A 114 -11.36 13.23 0.43
N ASN A 115 -10.47 14.22 0.59
CA ASN A 115 -10.56 15.25 1.64
C ASN A 115 -10.67 14.69 3.07
N ARG A 116 -10.16 13.48 3.30
CA ARG A 116 -10.06 12.84 4.62
C ARG A 116 -8.85 11.92 4.66
N GLU A 117 -8.52 11.43 5.85
CA GLU A 117 -7.59 10.30 5.94
C GLU A 117 -8.25 8.99 5.50
N GLY A 118 -7.45 8.12 4.87
CA GLY A 118 -7.84 6.74 4.64
C GLY A 118 -7.88 5.96 5.96
N THR A 119 -8.85 5.07 6.09
CA THR A 119 -8.94 4.09 7.18
C THR A 119 -7.79 3.08 7.09
N ALA A 120 -7.56 2.31 8.15
CA ALA A 120 -6.56 1.25 8.13
C ALA A 120 -6.83 0.19 7.05
N LEU A 121 -8.11 -0.12 6.82
CA LEU A 121 -8.57 -1.03 5.78
C LEU A 121 -8.19 -0.51 4.39
N GLU A 122 -8.63 0.71 4.06
CA GLU A 122 -8.34 1.35 2.77
C GLU A 122 -6.85 1.51 2.52
N LYS A 123 -6.07 1.88 3.55
CA LYS A 123 -4.61 2.00 3.46
C LYS A 123 -3.96 0.67 3.12
N GLY A 124 -4.41 -0.43 3.74
CA GLY A 124 -3.87 -1.76 3.46
C GLY A 124 -4.27 -2.27 2.09
N ASP A 125 -5.51 -2.03 1.67
CA ASP A 125 -5.99 -2.34 0.32
C ASP A 125 -5.17 -1.65 -0.75
N VAL A 126 -4.87 -0.35 -0.57
CA VAL A 126 -4.01 0.41 -1.49
C VAL A 126 -2.61 -0.18 -1.60
N VAL A 127 -1.98 -0.52 -0.48
CA VAL A 127 -0.64 -1.10 -0.50
C VAL A 127 -0.65 -2.48 -1.17
N THR A 128 -1.60 -3.36 -0.81
CA THR A 128 -1.75 -4.69 -1.42
C THR A 128 -2.06 -4.59 -2.92
N TYR A 129 -2.88 -3.65 -3.34
CA TYR A 129 -3.17 -3.39 -4.75
C TYR A 129 -1.92 -2.99 -5.53
N ILE A 130 -1.12 -2.05 -5.02
CA ILE A 130 0.12 -1.62 -5.68
C ILE A 130 1.07 -2.81 -5.85
N LEU A 131 1.30 -3.58 -4.78
CA LEU A 131 2.14 -4.79 -4.83
C LEU A 131 1.61 -5.83 -5.83
N SER A 132 0.29 -5.95 -6.00
CA SER A 132 -0.30 -6.90 -6.95
C SER A 132 -0.09 -6.53 -8.42
N LYS A 133 0.23 -5.26 -8.71
CA LYS A 133 0.48 -4.74 -10.06
C LYS A 133 1.97 -4.80 -10.45
N ASP A 134 2.84 -5.36 -9.61
CA ASP A 134 4.26 -5.62 -9.88
C ASP A 134 4.53 -6.77 -10.89
N LYS A 135 3.61 -6.99 -11.83
CA LYS A 135 3.71 -8.12 -12.77
C LYS A 135 4.74 -7.91 -13.87
#